data_AF-A0A8T3SG52-F1
#
_entry.id   AF-A0A8T3SG52-F1
#
_cell.length_a   1.000
_cell.length_b   1.000
_cell.length_c   1.000
_cell.angle_alpha   90.00
_cell.angle_beta   90.00
_cell.angle_gamma   90.00
#
_symmetry.space_group_name_H-M   'P 1'
#
loop_
_entity.id
_entity.type
_entity.pdbx_description
1 polymer ?
#
loop_
_entity_poly.entity_id
_entity_poly.type
_entity_poly.pdbx_seq_one_letter_code
_entity_poly.pdbx_strand_id
1 'polypeptide(L)'
;MSAPVVIQAIPPQLVNELAAYGPFDLKNYIQAENSRCRFSAELKNGQPLPRGMICTEDGILTGIPAKGTEGRHEVILTIENEAGHIQTALILTIKSAPSTDEKYFDDLKSQVWEALDQNLPIPDLGGLIERAITPQEIYYLLERFGLIMIWDAFNLESPGDKHPLMLKDASPHYDVYDRGSCLVATPKDLYSHERTSLDGMLTARAMAREVYKRGWAIEMAGVDRFTKAIWVELQHLSDQYGRKAEIVNYKPTPLLVGLYTEQAINLGPRKEME
;
A
#
# COMPACT_ATOMS: atom_id res chain seq x y z
N MET A 1 -10.58 -9.83 -49.34
CA MET A 1 -9.85 -9.54 -48.08
C MET A 1 -8.95 -8.36 -48.35
N SER A 2 -8.96 -7.34 -47.51
CA SER A 2 -8.04 -6.21 -47.64
C SER A 2 -6.77 -6.49 -46.83
N ALA A 3 -5.63 -6.01 -47.31
CA ALA A 3 -4.44 -5.94 -46.45
C ALA A 3 -4.74 -5.03 -45.23
N PRO A 4 -4.08 -5.25 -44.08
CA PRO A 4 -4.27 -4.39 -42.92
C PRO A 4 -3.81 -2.97 -43.26
N VAL A 5 -4.47 -1.95 -42.73
CA VAL A 5 -4.09 -0.53 -42.93
C VAL A 5 -4.04 0.20 -41.60
N VAL A 6 -3.07 1.11 -41.47
CA VAL A 6 -2.98 2.01 -40.31
C VAL A 6 -4.00 3.12 -40.49
N ILE A 7 -4.99 3.19 -39.61
CA ILE A 7 -6.07 4.20 -39.68
C ILE A 7 -5.74 5.47 -38.90
N GLN A 8 -4.83 5.38 -37.94
CA GLN A 8 -4.32 6.53 -37.19
C GLN A 8 -2.92 6.26 -36.65
N ALA A 9 -2.14 7.33 -36.44
CA ALA A 9 -0.80 7.23 -35.88
C ALA A 9 -0.85 6.66 -34.45
N ILE A 10 0.07 5.74 -34.14
CA ILE A 10 0.19 5.16 -32.81
C ILE A 10 0.94 6.18 -31.93
N PRO A 11 0.35 6.64 -30.80
CA PRO A 11 0.98 7.63 -29.95
C PRO A 11 2.23 7.05 -29.26
N PRO A 12 3.25 7.87 -28.97
CA PRO A 12 4.38 7.46 -28.15
C PRO A 12 3.93 6.91 -26.80
N GLN A 13 4.63 5.88 -26.33
CA GLN A 13 4.36 5.19 -25.07
C GLN A 13 5.48 5.46 -24.07
N LEU A 14 5.11 5.55 -22.79
CA LEU A 14 6.02 5.82 -21.68
C LEU A 14 5.77 4.81 -20.57
N VAL A 15 6.82 4.22 -20.05
CA VAL A 15 6.79 3.31 -18.89
C VAL A 15 8.07 3.46 -18.08
N ASN A 16 8.02 3.20 -16.78
CA ASN A 16 9.22 3.06 -15.96
C ASN A 16 9.70 1.60 -15.96
N GLU A 17 10.99 1.36 -15.82
CA GLU A 17 11.48 0.02 -15.49
C GLU A 17 10.78 -0.52 -14.24
N LEU A 18 10.59 -1.84 -14.19
CA LEU A 18 9.95 -2.57 -13.10
C LEU A 18 8.46 -2.21 -12.87
N ALA A 19 7.88 -1.32 -13.67
CA ALA A 19 6.45 -1.02 -13.64
C ALA A 19 5.70 -1.86 -14.69
N ALA A 20 4.47 -2.27 -14.37
CA ALA A 20 3.60 -2.93 -15.33
C ALA A 20 3.16 -1.95 -16.43
N TYR A 21 3.24 -2.41 -17.68
CA TYR A 21 2.78 -1.71 -18.88
C TYR A 21 1.67 -2.50 -19.56
N GLY A 22 0.64 -1.79 -20.03
CA GLY A 22 -0.45 -2.34 -20.79
C GLY A 22 -1.63 -2.86 -19.94
N PRO A 23 -2.61 -3.53 -20.57
CA PRO A 23 -2.64 -3.90 -21.99
C PRO A 23 -2.78 -2.67 -22.91
N PHE A 24 -1.91 -2.56 -23.91
CA PHE A 24 -2.03 -1.57 -24.98
C PHE A 24 -2.48 -2.26 -26.27
N ASP A 25 -3.73 -2.01 -26.68
CA ASP A 25 -4.36 -2.68 -27.81
C ASP A 25 -4.09 -1.96 -29.13
N LEU A 26 -3.29 -2.61 -29.99
CA LEU A 26 -2.88 -2.11 -31.30
C LEU A 26 -4.02 -2.14 -32.33
N LYS A 27 -5.07 -2.94 -32.10
CA LYS A 27 -6.22 -3.02 -33.02
C LYS A 27 -6.98 -1.70 -33.11
N ASN A 28 -6.86 -0.83 -32.11
CA ASN A 28 -7.44 0.51 -32.14
C ASN A 28 -6.81 1.43 -33.22
N TYR A 29 -5.68 1.02 -33.81
CA TYR A 29 -4.92 1.82 -34.79
C TYR A 29 -4.88 1.15 -36.17
N ILE A 30 -5.39 -0.08 -36.29
CA ILE A 30 -5.28 -0.91 -37.49
C ILE A 30 -6.68 -1.38 -37.91
N GLN A 31 -6.99 -1.23 -39.20
CA GLN A 31 -8.20 -1.79 -39.79
C GLN A 31 -7.86 -2.93 -40.74
N ALA A 32 -8.57 -4.04 -40.62
CA ALA A 32 -8.53 -5.14 -41.59
C ALA A 32 -9.94 -5.74 -41.69
N GLU A 33 -10.55 -5.70 -42.88
CA GLU A 33 -11.92 -6.15 -43.07
C GLU A 33 -12.00 -7.68 -42.99
N ASN A 34 -12.74 -8.18 -42.00
CA ASN A 34 -13.13 -9.59 -41.84
C ASN A 34 -11.97 -10.61 -41.91
N SER A 35 -10.76 -10.20 -41.56
CA SER A 35 -9.57 -11.07 -41.55
C SER A 35 -8.87 -11.03 -40.20
N ARG A 36 -8.50 -12.20 -39.66
CA ARG A 36 -7.67 -12.30 -38.47
C ARG A 36 -6.25 -11.81 -38.81
N CYS A 37 -5.80 -10.77 -38.13
CA CYS A 37 -4.42 -10.28 -38.26
C CYS A 37 -3.54 -10.92 -37.20
N ARG A 38 -2.28 -11.19 -37.57
CA ARG A 38 -1.21 -11.57 -36.65
C ARG A 38 -0.29 -10.39 -36.46
N PHE A 39 0.05 -10.12 -35.19
CA PHE A 39 0.90 -9.01 -34.80
C PHE A 39 2.25 -9.54 -34.32
N SER A 40 3.33 -8.85 -34.72
CA SER A 40 4.66 -9.05 -34.17
C SER A 40 5.37 -7.71 -33.99
N ALA A 41 6.35 -7.67 -33.11
CA ALA A 41 7.07 -6.45 -32.76
C ALA A 41 8.55 -6.73 -32.52
N GLU A 42 9.40 -5.88 -33.08
CA GLU A 42 10.84 -5.90 -32.89
C GLU A 42 11.37 -4.46 -32.81
N LEU A 43 12.58 -4.29 -32.32
CA LEU A 43 13.28 -3.01 -32.39
C LEU A 43 13.70 -2.76 -33.84
N LYS A 44 13.84 -1.49 -34.23
CA LYS A 44 14.27 -1.08 -35.58
C LYS A 44 15.60 -1.69 -36.05
N ASN A 45 16.46 -2.10 -35.11
CA ASN A 45 17.72 -2.79 -35.41
C ASN A 45 17.55 -4.32 -35.59
N GLY A 46 16.32 -4.83 -35.62
CA GLY A 46 15.98 -6.26 -35.72
C GLY A 46 16.14 -7.05 -34.41
N GLN A 47 16.41 -6.38 -33.29
CA GLN A 47 16.47 -7.06 -31.99
C GLN A 47 15.07 -7.29 -31.40
N PRO A 48 14.90 -8.29 -30.52
CA PRO A 48 13.66 -8.45 -29.76
C PRO A 48 13.32 -7.20 -28.96
N LEU A 49 12.05 -7.09 -28.54
CA LEU A 49 11.61 -6.05 -27.61
C LEU A 49 12.48 -6.02 -26.34
N PRO A 50 12.57 -4.86 -25.65
CA PRO A 50 13.28 -4.76 -24.38
C PRO A 50 12.84 -5.85 -23.41
N ARG A 51 13.80 -6.44 -22.70
CA ARG A 51 13.56 -7.59 -21.82
C ARG A 51 12.38 -7.32 -20.88
N GLY A 52 11.40 -8.23 -20.86
CA GLY A 52 10.18 -8.13 -20.05
C GLY A 52 8.99 -7.50 -20.76
N MET A 53 9.18 -6.99 -21.98
CA MET A 53 8.11 -6.55 -22.88
C MET A 53 7.73 -7.65 -23.87
N ILE A 54 6.44 -7.75 -24.19
CA ILE A 54 5.88 -8.76 -25.10
C ILE A 54 4.81 -8.10 -25.97
N CYS A 55 4.81 -8.41 -27.26
CA CYS A 55 3.67 -8.18 -28.15
C CYS A 55 3.01 -9.53 -28.44
N THR A 56 1.73 -9.68 -28.09
CA THR A 56 0.98 -10.89 -28.40
C THR A 56 0.59 -10.91 -29.88
N GLU A 57 0.34 -12.11 -30.41
CA GLU A 57 -0.15 -12.27 -31.79
C GLU A 57 -1.53 -11.64 -32.00
N ASP A 58 -2.29 -11.43 -30.93
CA ASP A 58 -3.59 -10.75 -30.95
C ASP A 58 -3.47 -9.22 -30.87
N GLY A 59 -2.26 -8.66 -30.93
CA GLY A 59 -2.04 -7.21 -30.99
C GLY A 59 -2.04 -6.49 -29.65
N ILE A 60 -1.78 -7.19 -28.54
CA ILE A 60 -1.62 -6.57 -27.22
C ILE A 60 -0.13 -6.40 -26.91
N LEU A 61 0.30 -5.15 -26.74
CA LEU A 61 1.62 -4.84 -26.19
C LEU A 61 1.50 -4.70 -24.66
N THR A 62 2.27 -5.50 -23.92
CA THR A 62 2.21 -5.58 -22.45
C THR A 62 3.56 -6.02 -21.88
N GLY A 63 3.78 -5.84 -20.57
CA GLY A 63 4.96 -6.37 -19.91
C GLY A 63 5.41 -5.60 -18.68
N ILE A 64 6.57 -5.99 -18.15
CA ILE A 64 7.29 -5.28 -17.09
C ILE A 64 8.72 -5.09 -17.59
N PRO A 65 9.12 -3.90 -18.08
CA PRO A 65 10.48 -3.69 -18.57
C PRO A 65 11.49 -3.98 -17.46
N ALA A 66 12.49 -4.80 -17.76
CA ALA A 66 13.50 -5.15 -16.79
C ALA A 66 14.47 -3.99 -16.52
N LYS A 67 15.14 -4.01 -15.37
CA LYS A 67 16.23 -3.09 -15.06
C LYS A 67 17.35 -3.17 -16.12
N GLY A 68 17.94 -2.03 -16.48
CA GLY A 68 18.93 -1.86 -17.53
C GLY A 68 18.34 -1.80 -18.95
N THR A 69 17.05 -1.49 -19.10
CA THR A 69 16.37 -1.33 -20.40
C THR A 69 15.92 0.10 -20.66
N GLU A 70 16.33 1.05 -19.83
CA GLU A 70 16.03 2.46 -20.00
C GLU A 70 16.48 3.01 -21.36
N GLY A 71 15.74 4.01 -21.85
CA GLY A 71 16.03 4.69 -23.10
C GLY A 71 14.81 4.79 -24.01
N ARG A 72 15.07 5.37 -25.18
CA ARG A 72 14.06 5.55 -26.24
C ARG A 72 14.22 4.44 -27.27
N HIS A 73 13.19 3.61 -27.38
CA HIS A 73 13.13 2.45 -28.27
C HIS A 73 12.19 2.73 -29.43
N GLU A 74 12.70 2.61 -30.66
CA GLU A 74 11.86 2.64 -31.87
C GLU A 74 11.45 1.20 -32.20
N VAL A 75 10.19 0.88 -31.95
CA VAL A 75 9.60 -0.44 -32.13
C VAL A 75 8.92 -0.48 -33.50
N ILE A 76 9.29 -1.45 -34.32
CA ILE A 76 8.64 -1.76 -35.59
C ILE A 76 7.60 -2.84 -35.34
N LEU A 77 6.35 -2.52 -35.65
CA LEU A 77 5.21 -3.41 -35.59
C LEU A 77 4.95 -3.96 -36.99
N THR A 78 4.92 -5.28 -37.13
CA THR A 78 4.50 -5.95 -38.37
C THR A 78 3.13 -6.56 -38.15
N ILE A 79 2.19 -6.24 -39.04
CA ILE A 79 0.83 -6.76 -39.00
C ILE A 79 0.57 -7.47 -40.32
N GLU A 80 0.25 -8.76 -40.24
CA GLU A 80 0.06 -9.61 -41.43
C GLU A 80 -1.30 -10.33 -41.40
N ASN A 81 -1.86 -10.52 -42.59
CA ASN A 81 -3.00 -11.38 -42.87
C ASN A 81 -2.80 -12.08 -44.24
N GLU A 82 -3.78 -12.86 -44.69
CA GLU A 82 -3.71 -13.56 -45.98
C GLU A 82 -3.62 -12.63 -47.21
N ALA A 83 -4.02 -11.37 -47.08
CA ALA A 83 -4.02 -10.39 -48.17
C ALA A 83 -2.70 -9.59 -48.25
N GLY A 84 -1.84 -9.65 -47.23
CA GLY A 84 -0.56 -8.97 -47.20
C GLY A 84 -0.11 -8.58 -45.80
N HIS A 85 0.90 -7.73 -45.73
CA HIS A 85 1.41 -7.19 -44.47
C HIS A 85 1.67 -5.68 -44.56
N ILE A 86 1.69 -5.03 -43.41
CA ILE A 86 2.12 -3.66 -43.24
C ILE A 86 3.11 -3.56 -42.08
N GLN A 87 3.93 -2.51 -42.12
CA GLN A 87 4.80 -2.13 -41.03
C GLN A 87 4.48 -0.71 -40.58
N THR A 88 4.50 -0.50 -39.28
CA THR A 88 4.37 0.83 -38.65
C THR A 88 5.29 0.92 -37.44
N ALA A 89 5.61 2.14 -37.02
CA ALA A 89 6.54 2.36 -35.90
C ALA A 89 5.82 2.93 -34.67
N LEU A 90 6.29 2.53 -33.50
CA LEU A 90 5.91 3.04 -32.20
C LEU A 90 7.17 3.50 -31.47
N ILE A 91 7.11 4.65 -30.80
CA ILE A 91 8.16 5.07 -29.87
C ILE A 91 7.79 4.59 -28.47
N LEU A 92 8.59 3.69 -27.88
CA LEU A 92 8.49 3.27 -26.49
C LEU A 92 9.64 3.89 -25.69
N THR A 93 9.32 4.79 -24.77
CA THR A 93 10.31 5.35 -23.84
C THR A 93 10.23 4.60 -22.52
N ILE A 94 11.33 3.96 -22.15
CA ILE A 94 11.49 3.32 -20.84
C ILE A 94 12.32 4.28 -19.97
N LYS A 95 11.71 4.85 -18.93
CA LYS A 95 12.42 5.62 -17.92
C LYS A 95 13.10 4.68 -16.93
N SER A 96 14.29 5.03 -16.48
CA SER A 96 14.97 4.28 -15.42
C SER A 96 14.08 4.19 -14.18
N ALA A 97 14.08 3.04 -13.51
CA ALA A 97 13.43 2.93 -12.22
C ALA A 97 14.17 3.82 -11.20
N PRO A 98 13.46 4.69 -10.47
CA PRO A 98 14.06 5.37 -9.33
C PRO A 98 14.61 4.33 -8.36
N SER A 99 15.85 4.54 -7.94
CA SER A 99 16.57 3.62 -7.06
C SER A 99 15.74 3.33 -5.80
N THR A 100 15.45 2.06 -5.54
CA THR A 100 14.90 1.60 -4.26
C THR A 100 16.00 1.22 -3.27
N ASP A 101 17.26 1.54 -3.58
CA ASP A 101 18.40 1.22 -2.73
C ASP A 101 18.35 2.11 -1.48
N GLU A 102 18.27 1.52 -0.29
CA GLU A 102 18.26 2.26 0.99
C GLU A 102 19.44 3.22 1.06
N LYS A 103 20.60 2.81 0.52
CA LYS A 103 21.80 3.64 0.47
C LYS A 103 21.60 4.92 -0.35
N TYR A 104 20.86 4.84 -1.47
CA TYR A 104 20.57 6.03 -2.27
C TYR A 104 19.75 7.05 -1.48
N PHE A 105 18.79 6.60 -0.67
CA PHE A 105 17.99 7.50 0.17
C PHE A 105 18.81 8.11 1.31
N ASP A 106 19.68 7.33 1.95
CA ASP A 106 20.57 7.83 3.00
C ASP A 106 21.57 8.85 2.46
N ASP A 107 22.15 8.60 1.27
CA ASP A 107 23.05 9.51 0.60
C ASP A 107 22.31 10.81 0.20
N LEU A 108 21.13 10.71 -0.41
CA LEU A 108 20.33 11.87 -0.81
C LEU A 108 19.88 12.69 0.41
N LYS A 109 19.42 12.02 1.48
CA LYS A 109 19.05 12.69 2.73
C LYS A 109 20.24 13.44 3.33
N SER A 110 21.43 12.83 3.33
CA SER A 110 22.65 13.48 3.82
C SER A 110 22.99 14.72 2.99
N GLN A 111 22.89 14.63 1.65
CA GLN A 111 23.12 15.78 0.76
C GLN A 111 22.12 16.91 0.99
N VAL A 112 20.84 16.59 1.23
CA VAL A 112 19.82 17.61 1.56
C VAL A 112 20.17 18.32 2.87
N TRP A 113 20.56 17.58 3.91
CA TRP A 113 20.95 18.19 5.19
C TRP A 113 22.20 19.05 5.09
N GLU A 114 23.22 18.58 4.36
CA GLU A 114 24.43 19.36 4.10
C GLU A 114 24.12 20.64 3.31
N ALA A 115 23.27 20.56 2.29
CA ALA A 115 22.86 21.72 1.52
C ALA A 115 22.11 22.75 2.38
N LEU A 116 21.23 22.30 3.28
CA LEU A 116 20.52 23.18 4.21
C LEU A 116 21.48 23.85 5.22
N ASP A 117 22.41 23.09 5.80
CA ASP A 117 23.39 23.59 6.77
C ASP A 117 24.33 24.65 6.15
N GLN A 118 24.75 24.41 4.90
CA GLN A 118 25.64 25.28 4.16
C GLN A 118 24.92 26.35 3.32
N ASN A 119 23.59 26.41 3.39
CA ASN A 119 22.75 27.31 2.59
C ASN A 119 22.99 27.21 1.07
N LEU A 120 23.21 25.98 0.58
CA LEU A 120 23.40 25.61 -0.82
C LEU A 120 22.06 25.22 -1.47
N PRO A 121 21.99 25.20 -2.81
CA PRO A 121 20.83 24.65 -3.52
C PRO A 121 20.56 23.19 -3.11
N ILE A 122 19.30 22.89 -2.79
CA ILE A 122 18.85 21.53 -2.49
C ILE A 122 19.04 20.64 -3.73
N PRO A 123 19.58 19.42 -3.60
CA PRO A 123 19.71 18.50 -4.72
C PRO A 123 18.36 18.19 -5.37
N ASP A 124 18.37 17.82 -6.65
CA ASP A 124 17.14 17.48 -7.37
C ASP A 124 16.42 16.29 -6.72
N LEU A 125 15.17 16.52 -6.32
CA LEU A 125 14.30 15.51 -5.69
C LEU A 125 13.30 14.90 -6.68
N GLY A 126 13.35 15.27 -7.96
CA GLY A 126 12.39 14.82 -8.98
C GLY A 126 12.23 13.30 -9.01
N GLY A 127 13.34 12.55 -8.98
CA GLY A 127 13.29 11.07 -8.94
C GLY A 127 12.62 10.50 -7.68
N LEU A 128 12.68 11.21 -6.54
CA LEU A 128 12.03 10.81 -5.30
C LEU A 128 10.53 11.16 -5.29
N ILE A 129 10.14 12.23 -5.96
CA ILE A 129 8.73 12.66 -6.07
C ILE A 129 7.99 11.84 -7.14
N GLU A 130 8.65 11.49 -8.25
CA GLU A 130 8.05 10.77 -9.37
C GLU A 130 7.96 9.25 -9.15
N ARG A 131 8.58 8.72 -8.10
CA ARG A 131 8.54 7.26 -7.84
C ARG A 131 7.20 6.80 -7.28
N ALA A 132 6.88 5.54 -7.56
CA ALA A 132 5.75 4.90 -6.91
C ALA A 132 5.96 4.83 -5.39
N ILE A 133 4.89 5.09 -4.64
CA ILE A 133 4.87 4.94 -3.18
C ILE A 133 5.02 3.45 -2.85
N THR A 134 5.93 3.11 -1.94
CA THR A 134 6.14 1.73 -1.51
C THR A 134 5.15 1.34 -0.40
N PRO A 135 4.81 0.04 -0.26
CA PRO A 135 4.04 -0.43 0.88
C PRO A 135 4.67 -0.01 2.23
N GLN A 136 5.99 -0.02 2.34
CA GLN A 136 6.73 0.37 3.53
C GLN A 136 6.51 1.84 3.88
N GLU A 137 6.50 2.74 2.90
CA GLU A 137 6.14 4.15 3.13
C GLU A 137 4.70 4.32 3.57
N ILE A 138 3.77 3.56 2.97
CA ILE A 138 2.37 3.57 3.41
C ILE A 138 2.30 3.10 4.86
N TYR A 139 2.96 2.01 5.23
CA TYR A 139 3.00 1.53 6.61
C TYR A 139 3.66 2.54 7.54
N TYR A 140 4.76 3.17 7.14
CA TYR A 140 5.42 4.21 7.91
C TYR A 140 4.49 5.41 8.16
N LEU A 141 3.73 5.85 7.14
CA LEU A 141 2.73 6.91 7.29
C LEU A 141 1.57 6.47 8.18
N LEU A 142 1.03 5.26 7.97
CA LEU A 142 -0.06 4.72 8.78
C LEU A 142 0.33 4.54 10.24
N GLU A 143 1.55 4.09 10.53
CA GLU A 143 2.11 4.00 11.88
C GLU A 143 2.25 5.39 12.52
N ARG A 144 2.46 6.44 11.70
CA ARG A 144 2.55 7.81 12.20
C ARG A 144 1.21 8.50 12.43
N PHE A 145 0.21 8.21 11.61
CA PHE A 145 -1.16 8.67 11.85
C PHE A 145 -1.83 7.90 12.99
N GLY A 146 -1.53 6.60 13.11
CA GLY A 146 -1.66 5.81 14.33
C GLY A 146 -3.03 5.79 15.02
N LEU A 147 -4.11 6.22 14.35
CA LEU A 147 -5.41 6.41 14.98
C LEU A 147 -5.99 5.08 15.44
N ILE A 148 -6.53 5.08 16.66
CA ILE A 148 -7.31 3.96 17.21
C ILE A 148 -8.68 4.50 17.58
N MET A 149 -9.73 3.82 17.14
CA MET A 149 -11.09 4.15 17.49
C MET A 149 -11.85 2.89 17.89
N ILE A 150 -12.54 2.95 19.03
CA ILE A 150 -13.43 1.89 19.50
C ILE A 150 -14.80 2.51 19.71
N TRP A 151 -15.77 2.08 18.92
CA TRP A 151 -17.16 2.48 19.01
C TRP A 151 -17.92 1.57 19.96
N ASP A 152 -18.90 2.12 20.67
CA ASP A 152 -20.01 1.33 21.20
C ASP A 152 -20.96 1.04 20.02
N ALA A 153 -20.93 -0.20 19.53
CA ALA A 153 -21.56 -0.61 18.27
C ALA A 153 -23.08 -0.39 18.24
N PHE A 154 -23.72 -0.28 19.41
CA PHE A 154 -25.16 -0.05 19.51
C PHE A 154 -25.52 1.37 19.96
N ASN A 155 -24.53 2.21 20.29
CA ASN A 155 -24.75 3.62 20.54
C ASN A 155 -24.70 4.41 19.22
N LEU A 156 -25.89 4.74 18.70
CA LEU A 156 -26.05 5.45 17.43
C LEU A 156 -25.94 6.98 17.57
N GLU A 157 -25.63 7.50 18.76
CA GLU A 157 -25.42 8.93 18.95
C GLU A 157 -24.15 9.40 18.22
N SER A 158 -24.22 10.61 17.67
CA SER A 158 -23.04 11.25 17.09
C SER A 158 -21.99 11.49 18.17
N PRO A 159 -20.68 11.30 17.88
CA PRO A 159 -19.62 11.58 18.83
C PRO A 159 -19.74 13.00 19.43
N GLY A 160 -19.83 13.07 20.76
CA GLY A 160 -19.95 14.31 21.53
C GLY A 160 -18.62 15.05 21.70
N ASP A 161 -18.53 16.00 22.62
CA ASP A 161 -17.28 16.72 22.87
C ASP A 161 -16.13 15.80 23.31
N LYS A 162 -14.90 16.24 23.08
CA LYS A 162 -13.69 15.48 23.46
C LYS A 162 -13.44 15.62 24.95
N HIS A 163 -13.56 14.52 25.69
CA HIS A 163 -13.21 14.45 27.10
C HIS A 163 -11.90 13.66 27.27
N PRO A 164 -10.79 14.28 27.69
CA PRO A 164 -9.54 13.57 27.91
C PRO A 164 -9.71 12.44 28.92
N LEU A 165 -9.20 11.26 28.58
CA LEU A 165 -9.32 10.06 29.39
C LEU A 165 -7.93 9.51 29.72
N MET A 166 -7.60 9.51 31.02
CA MET A 166 -6.34 8.95 31.51
C MET A 166 -6.51 7.46 31.75
N LEU A 167 -5.87 6.64 30.90
CA LEU A 167 -5.91 5.19 31.01
C LEU A 167 -4.62 4.64 31.61
N LYS A 168 -4.77 3.73 32.58
CA LYS A 168 -3.64 3.00 33.16
C LYS A 168 -2.94 2.20 32.07
N ASP A 169 -1.61 2.23 32.06
CA ASP A 169 -0.72 1.54 31.11
C ASP A 169 -0.82 2.02 29.64
N ALA A 170 -1.57 3.08 29.34
CA ALA A 170 -1.51 3.72 28.02
C ALA A 170 -0.16 4.43 27.82
N SER A 171 0.32 4.45 26.57
CA SER A 171 1.59 5.11 26.26
C SER A 171 1.47 6.63 26.46
N PRO A 172 2.51 7.29 27.00
CA PRO A 172 2.53 8.74 27.10
C PRO A 172 2.56 9.44 25.74
N HIS A 173 2.82 8.72 24.64
CA HIS A 173 2.86 9.27 23.28
C HIS A 173 1.48 9.42 22.60
N TYR A 174 0.41 8.98 23.27
CA TYR A 174 -0.96 9.10 22.80
C TYR A 174 -1.81 9.94 23.76
N ASP A 175 -2.74 10.70 23.19
CA ASP A 175 -3.91 11.20 23.89
C ASP A 175 -5.08 10.26 23.64
N VAL A 176 -5.88 9.99 24.67
CA VAL A 176 -7.12 9.22 24.56
C VAL A 176 -8.28 10.13 24.96
N TYR A 177 -9.33 10.13 24.15
CA TYR A 177 -10.54 10.92 24.36
C TYR A 177 -11.76 10.01 24.40
N ASP A 178 -12.64 10.30 25.34
CA ASP A 178 -14.01 9.81 25.38
C ASP A 178 -14.92 10.80 24.65
N ARG A 179 -15.75 10.29 23.73
CA ARG A 179 -16.74 11.07 22.99
C ARG A 179 -18.16 10.53 23.17
N GLY A 180 -18.42 9.78 24.24
CA GLY A 180 -19.72 9.19 24.54
C GLY A 180 -19.96 7.88 23.78
N SER A 181 -20.12 7.95 22.45
CA SER A 181 -20.34 6.78 21.59
C SER A 181 -19.05 6.10 21.12
N CYS A 182 -17.88 6.71 21.36
CA CYS A 182 -16.60 6.08 21.06
C CYS A 182 -15.45 6.59 21.93
N LEU A 183 -14.40 5.77 22.01
CA LEU A 183 -13.07 6.17 22.46
C LEU A 183 -12.17 6.39 21.25
N VAL A 184 -11.38 7.46 21.27
CA VAL A 184 -10.43 7.80 20.21
C VAL A 184 -9.05 8.01 20.82
N ALA A 185 -8.04 7.29 20.32
CA ALA A 185 -6.65 7.60 20.62
C ALA A 185 -5.94 8.21 19.41
N THR A 186 -5.21 9.29 19.66
CA THR A 186 -4.41 10.00 18.66
C THR A 186 -2.97 10.17 19.14
N PRO A 187 -1.98 10.03 18.25
CA PRO A 187 -0.67 10.64 18.39
C PRO A 187 -0.67 12.03 19.04
N LYS A 188 0.17 12.26 20.06
CA LYS A 188 0.47 13.62 20.54
C LYS A 188 1.33 14.41 19.55
N ASP A 189 2.28 13.73 18.93
CA ASP A 189 3.16 14.28 17.90
C ASP A 189 3.20 13.32 16.72
N LEU A 190 2.72 13.76 15.56
CA LEU A 190 2.69 12.96 14.32
C LEU A 190 4.09 12.66 13.78
N TYR A 191 5.09 13.48 14.12
CA TYR A 191 6.44 13.43 13.58
C TYR A 191 7.49 12.89 14.57
N SER A 192 7.09 12.63 15.82
CA SER A 192 7.97 12.08 16.85
C SER A 192 8.66 10.80 16.37
N HIS A 193 9.97 10.73 16.58
CA HIS A 193 10.81 9.58 16.28
C HIS A 193 10.92 8.62 17.47
N GLU A 194 10.49 9.08 18.65
CA GLU A 194 10.53 8.30 19.89
C GLU A 194 9.34 7.35 20.00
N ARG A 195 8.22 7.68 19.35
CA ARG A 195 7.05 6.81 19.31
C ARG A 195 7.28 5.61 18.39
N THR A 196 6.97 4.44 18.90
CA THR A 196 7.01 3.16 18.19
C THR A 196 5.62 2.56 18.00
N SER A 197 5.51 1.49 17.21
CA SER A 197 4.26 0.73 17.09
C SER A 197 3.86 0.06 18.43
N LEU A 198 4.81 -0.15 19.35
CA LEU A 198 4.54 -0.66 20.69
C LEU A 198 3.68 0.31 21.50
N ASP A 199 3.92 1.62 21.38
CA ASP A 199 3.15 2.65 22.06
C ASP A 199 1.68 2.64 21.68
N GLY A 200 1.41 2.46 20.37
CA GLY A 200 0.06 2.30 19.86
C GLY A 200 -0.60 1.03 20.39
N MET A 201 0.13 -0.09 20.43
CA MET A 201 -0.38 -1.35 20.98
C MET A 201 -0.68 -1.27 22.48
N LEU A 202 0.18 -0.63 23.29
CA LEU A 202 -0.06 -0.42 24.72
C LEU A 202 -1.32 0.42 24.95
N THR A 203 -1.46 1.51 24.20
CA THR A 203 -2.64 2.38 24.26
C THR A 203 -3.91 1.65 23.83
N ALA A 204 -3.86 0.89 22.74
CA ALA A 204 -4.95 0.03 22.28
C ALA A 204 -5.42 -0.96 23.36
N ARG A 205 -4.50 -1.63 24.05
CA ARG A 205 -4.83 -2.54 25.16
C ARG A 205 -5.45 -1.81 26.34
N ALA A 206 -4.94 -0.63 26.68
CA ALA A 206 -5.51 0.20 27.74
C ALA A 206 -6.97 0.61 27.40
N MET A 207 -7.23 1.02 26.14
CA MET A 207 -8.59 1.29 25.66
C MET A 207 -9.49 0.05 25.72
N ALA A 208 -8.95 -1.13 25.35
CA ALA A 208 -9.68 -2.40 25.40
C ALA A 208 -10.17 -2.72 26.83
N ARG A 209 -9.33 -2.50 27.84
CA ARG A 209 -9.71 -2.65 29.25
C ARG A 209 -10.83 -1.71 29.66
N GLU A 210 -10.77 -0.46 29.21
CA GLU A 210 -11.78 0.54 29.52
C GLU A 210 -13.14 0.19 28.88
N VAL A 211 -13.19 -0.14 27.59
CA VAL A 211 -14.45 -0.54 26.95
C VAL A 211 -15.00 -1.85 27.50
N TYR A 212 -14.12 -2.78 27.89
CA TYR A 212 -14.51 -3.97 28.62
C TYR A 212 -15.17 -3.59 29.95
N LYS A 213 -14.55 -2.74 30.78
CA LYS A 213 -15.12 -2.26 32.04
C LYS A 213 -16.51 -1.65 31.86
N ARG A 214 -16.72 -0.88 30.78
CA ARG A 214 -18.01 -0.28 30.42
C ARG A 214 -19.06 -1.27 29.92
N GLY A 215 -18.64 -2.48 29.53
CA GLY A 215 -19.52 -3.52 29.02
C GLY A 215 -20.06 -3.24 27.62
N TRP A 216 -19.30 -2.50 26.81
CA TRP A 216 -19.69 -2.19 25.44
C TRP A 216 -19.63 -3.42 24.54
N ALA A 217 -20.59 -3.52 23.63
CA ALA A 217 -20.39 -4.25 22.38
C ALA A 217 -19.66 -3.30 21.44
N ILE A 218 -18.57 -3.74 20.81
CA ILE A 218 -17.65 -2.81 20.15
C ILE A 218 -17.50 -3.04 18.66
N GLU A 219 -17.23 -1.95 17.95
CA GLU A 219 -16.67 -1.95 16.61
C GLU A 219 -15.34 -1.20 16.63
N MET A 220 -14.32 -1.75 15.96
CA MET A 220 -12.95 -1.22 16.00
C MET A 220 -12.54 -0.66 14.64
N ALA A 221 -11.92 0.52 14.65
CA ALA A 221 -11.28 1.09 13.47
C ALA A 221 -9.86 1.55 13.80
N GLY A 222 -8.93 1.34 12.88
CA GLY A 222 -7.53 1.72 13.03
C GLY A 222 -6.60 0.79 12.29
N VAL A 223 -5.30 0.96 12.54
CA VAL A 223 -4.25 0.10 11.95
C VAL A 223 -4.43 -1.33 12.45
N ASP A 224 -4.28 -2.32 11.56
CA ASP A 224 -4.48 -3.74 11.82
C ASP A 224 -3.74 -4.27 13.07
N ARG A 225 -2.50 -3.80 13.31
CA ARG A 225 -1.75 -4.18 14.52
C ARG A 225 -2.45 -3.76 15.82
N PHE A 226 -3.12 -2.62 15.83
CA PHE A 226 -3.80 -2.09 17.01
C PHE A 226 -5.13 -2.79 17.25
N THR A 227 -5.91 -3.05 16.20
CA THR A 227 -7.16 -3.82 16.32
C THR A 227 -6.89 -5.26 16.77
N LYS A 228 -5.79 -5.87 16.31
CA LYS A 228 -5.30 -7.16 16.83
C LYS A 228 -4.94 -7.08 18.32
N ALA A 229 -4.25 -6.03 18.75
CA ALA A 229 -3.89 -5.84 20.16
C ALA A 229 -5.14 -5.68 21.05
N ILE A 230 -6.16 -4.94 20.59
CA ILE A 230 -7.45 -4.82 21.28
C ILE A 230 -8.12 -6.20 21.39
N TRP A 231 -8.23 -6.94 20.28
CA TRP A 231 -8.87 -8.25 20.27
C TRP A 231 -8.23 -9.22 21.26
N VAL A 232 -6.89 -9.33 21.25
CA VAL A 232 -6.14 -10.19 22.18
C VAL A 232 -6.40 -9.81 23.63
N GLU A 233 -6.36 -8.52 23.96
CA GLU A 233 -6.62 -8.06 25.33
C GLU A 233 -8.04 -8.41 25.78
N LEU A 234 -9.04 -8.24 24.91
CA LEU A 234 -10.43 -8.59 25.22
C LEU A 234 -10.63 -10.10 25.42
N GLN A 235 -9.89 -10.95 24.69
CA GLN A 235 -9.91 -12.38 24.95
C GLN A 235 -9.34 -12.70 26.34
N HIS A 236 -8.18 -12.13 26.69
CA HIS A 236 -7.60 -12.30 28.02
C HIS A 236 -8.53 -11.83 29.15
N LEU A 237 -9.18 -10.68 28.98
CA LEU A 237 -10.17 -10.17 29.94
C LEU A 237 -11.39 -11.09 30.02
N SER A 238 -11.84 -11.62 28.88
CA SER A 238 -12.97 -12.54 28.84
C SER A 238 -12.67 -13.85 29.58
N ASP A 239 -11.48 -14.40 29.39
CA ASP A 239 -11.03 -15.62 30.08
C ASP A 239 -10.82 -15.37 31.58
N GLN A 240 -10.32 -14.18 31.95
CA GLN A 240 -10.09 -13.81 33.33
C GLN A 240 -11.39 -13.57 34.11
N TYR A 241 -12.37 -12.89 33.52
CA TYR A 241 -13.57 -12.43 34.22
C TYR A 241 -14.88 -13.16 33.81
N GLY A 242 -14.80 -14.11 32.89
CA GLY A 242 -15.93 -14.96 32.50
C GLY A 242 -17.02 -14.27 31.67
N ARG A 243 -16.85 -12.99 31.31
CA ARG A 243 -17.76 -12.26 30.42
C ARG A 243 -17.11 -12.06 29.05
N LYS A 244 -17.74 -12.57 28.00
CA LYS A 244 -17.26 -12.38 26.63
C LYS A 244 -17.55 -10.95 26.15
N ALA A 245 -16.53 -10.30 25.58
CA ALA A 245 -16.74 -9.06 24.84
C ALA A 245 -17.38 -9.36 23.48
N GLU A 246 -18.41 -8.60 23.11
CA GLU A 246 -19.01 -8.65 21.77
C GLU A 246 -18.24 -7.71 20.85
N ILE A 247 -17.73 -8.24 19.73
CA ILE A 247 -16.96 -7.48 18.75
C ILE A 247 -17.63 -7.65 17.39
N VAL A 248 -18.24 -6.58 16.89
CA VAL A 248 -18.97 -6.54 15.63
C VAL A 248 -17.99 -6.33 14.47
N ASN A 249 -18.29 -6.91 13.30
CA ASN A 249 -17.53 -6.74 12.05
C ASN A 249 -16.04 -7.12 12.10
N TYR A 250 -15.59 -7.83 13.13
CA TYR A 250 -14.20 -8.29 13.24
C TYR A 250 -14.10 -9.81 13.14
N LYS A 251 -13.26 -10.30 12.22
CA LYS A 251 -12.94 -11.72 12.07
C LYS A 251 -11.44 -11.91 12.29
N PRO A 252 -11.00 -12.45 13.44
CA PRO A 252 -9.59 -12.72 13.68
C PRO A 252 -9.09 -13.77 12.67
N THR A 253 -7.84 -13.61 12.21
CA THR A 253 -7.25 -14.61 11.31
C THR A 253 -6.94 -15.90 12.08
N PRO A 254 -6.92 -17.07 11.42
CA PRO A 254 -6.57 -18.33 12.08
C PRO A 254 -5.21 -18.28 12.80
N LEU A 255 -4.23 -17.59 12.21
CA LEU A 255 -2.93 -17.36 12.83
C LEU A 255 -3.03 -16.58 14.15
N LEU A 256 -3.82 -15.51 14.19
CA LEU A 256 -4.02 -14.71 15.41
C LEU A 256 -4.69 -15.52 16.52
N VAL A 257 -5.69 -16.34 16.15
CA VAL A 257 -6.35 -17.26 17.09
C VAL A 257 -5.35 -18.29 17.65
N GLY A 258 -4.49 -18.84 16.78
CA GLY A 258 -3.43 -19.76 17.20
C GLY A 258 -2.47 -19.12 18.21
N LEU A 259 -1.96 -17.93 17.90
CA LEU A 259 -1.04 -17.18 18.78
C LEU A 259 -1.67 -16.89 20.15
N TYR A 260 -2.93 -16.49 20.19
CA TYR A 260 -3.66 -16.30 21.44
C TYR A 260 -3.75 -17.60 22.25
N THR A 261 -4.14 -18.69 21.59
CA THR A 261 -4.36 -20.00 22.23
C THR A 261 -3.06 -20.52 22.85
N GLU A 262 -1.94 -20.41 22.15
CA GLU A 262 -0.61 -20.77 22.66
C GLU A 262 -0.23 -19.94 23.89
N GLN A 263 -0.48 -18.62 23.86
CA GLN A 263 -0.20 -17.73 25.00
C GLN A 263 -1.08 -18.06 26.20
N ALA A 264 -2.37 -18.33 25.99
CA ALA A 264 -3.31 -18.69 27.05
C ALA A 264 -2.92 -20.00 27.75
N ILE A 265 -2.45 -21.00 26.98
CA ILE A 265 -1.93 -22.27 27.52
C ILE A 265 -0.69 -22.04 28.39
N ASN A 266 0.23 -21.18 27.93
CA ASN A 266 1.51 -20.96 28.61
C ASN A 266 1.42 -20.07 29.86
N LEU A 267 0.40 -19.21 29.97
CA LEU A 267 0.28 -18.26 31.09
C LEU A 267 -0.42 -18.84 32.33
N GLY A 268 -1.12 -19.97 32.22
CA GLY A 268 -1.92 -20.54 33.30
C GLY A 268 -3.04 -19.57 33.79
N PRO A 269 -3.90 -20.00 34.72
CA PRO A 269 -4.90 -19.09 35.30
C PRO A 269 -4.18 -18.00 36.11
N ARG A 270 -4.19 -16.76 35.61
CA ARG A 270 -3.73 -15.59 36.37
C ARG A 270 -4.69 -15.35 37.54
N LYS A 271 -4.27 -15.74 38.74
CA LYS A 271 -4.87 -15.26 39.98
C LYS A 271 -4.36 -13.85 40.28
N GLU A 272 -5.30 -13.01 40.71
CA GLU A 272 -5.15 -11.70 41.37
C GLU A 272 -4.88 -10.49 40.45
N MET A 273 -5.44 -9.30 40.73
CA MET A 273 -5.83 -8.74 42.04
C MET A 273 -6.83 -7.58 41.95
N GLU A 274 -7.39 -7.26 43.12
CA GLU A 274 -8.09 -6.04 43.60
C GLU A 274 -7.79 -4.72 42.88
#